data_AF-A0A2L1TMJ0-F1
#
_entry.id   AF-A0A2L1TMJ0-F1
#
_cell.length_a   1.000
_cell.length_b   1.000
_cell.length_c   1.000
_cell.angle_alpha   90.00
_cell.angle_beta   90.00
_cell.angle_gamma   90.00
#
_symmetry.space_group_name_H-M   'P 1'
#
loop_
_entity.id
_entity.type
_entity.pdbx_description
1 polymer ?
#
loop_
_entity_poly.entity_id
_entity_poly.type
_entity_poly.pdbx_seq_one_letter_code
_entity_poly.pdbx_strand_id
1 'polypeptide(L)'
;MEQKKTAPRSGPTLLQLEPQQRILLVFTDGEPSASDYHEGGIHDTYQAVQEVRRQGIEVIGVFLASGEVHETQRNTLTNIYGRQSVVVPHVEQLADYLTPLIRRLLLKAIH
;
A
#
# COMPACT_ATOMS: atom_id res chain seq x y z
N MET A 1 -48.71 -16.56 -24.95
CA MET A 1 -48.01 -16.25 -23.68
C MET A 1 -46.56 -15.99 -24.01
N GLU A 2 -46.16 -14.72 -24.03
CA GLU A 2 -44.80 -14.28 -24.36
C GLU A 2 -43.99 -14.21 -23.06
N GLN A 3 -43.00 -15.09 -22.91
CA GLN A 3 -42.10 -15.05 -21.75
C GLN A 3 -41.08 -13.93 -21.95
N LYS A 4 -41.31 -12.80 -21.29
CA LYS A 4 -40.39 -11.67 -21.21
C LYS A 4 -39.17 -12.09 -20.38
N LYS A 5 -38.15 -12.62 -21.04
CA LYS A 5 -36.86 -12.98 -20.45
C LYS A 5 -36.14 -11.70 -20.04
N THR A 6 -36.25 -11.31 -18.77
CA THR A 6 -35.49 -10.19 -18.21
C THR A 6 -34.00 -10.54 -18.22
N ALA A 7 -33.23 -9.86 -19.07
CA ALA A 7 -31.78 -9.95 -19.06
C ALA A 7 -31.23 -9.47 -17.71
N PRO A 8 -30.23 -10.15 -17.12
CA PRO A 8 -29.56 -9.62 -15.95
C PRO A 8 -28.90 -8.28 -16.33
N ARG A 9 -29.17 -7.22 -15.57
CA ARG A 9 -28.43 -5.96 -15.70
C ARG A 9 -27.00 -6.23 -15.28
N SER A 10 -26.14 -6.47 -16.26
CA SER A 10 -24.69 -6.46 -16.10
C SER A 10 -24.29 -5.02 -15.76
N GLY A 11 -24.21 -4.68 -14.48
CA GLY A 11 -23.52 -3.46 -14.07
C GLY A 11 -22.08 -3.51 -14.61
N PRO A 12 -21.43 -2.35 -14.83
CA PRO A 12 -20.05 -2.34 -15.29
C PRO A 12 -19.19 -3.18 -14.34
N THR A 13 -18.36 -4.06 -14.91
CA THR A 13 -17.39 -4.84 -14.14
C THR A 13 -16.44 -3.85 -13.46
N LEU A 14 -15.93 -4.15 -12.27
CA LEU A 14 -14.93 -3.32 -11.56
C LEU A 14 -13.75 -2.88 -12.44
N LEU A 15 -13.44 -3.66 -13.48
CA LEU A 15 -12.39 -3.40 -14.48
C LEU A 15 -12.73 -2.29 -15.49
N GLN A 16 -13.99 -1.87 -15.61
CA GLN A 16 -14.47 -0.84 -16.53
C GLN A 16 -14.60 0.54 -15.87
N LEU A 17 -14.41 0.60 -14.55
CA LEU A 17 -14.44 1.84 -13.80
C LEU A 17 -13.01 2.36 -13.70
N GLU A 18 -12.74 3.57 -14.19
CA GLU A 18 -11.50 4.27 -13.89
C GLU A 18 -11.51 4.60 -12.38
N PRO A 19 -10.61 4.03 -11.57
CA PRO A 19 -10.62 4.25 -10.13
C PRO A 19 -10.22 5.71 -9.83
N GLN A 20 -11.12 6.44 -9.18
CA GLN A 20 -10.89 7.85 -8.77
C GLN A 20 -9.70 8.00 -7.82
N GLN A 21 -9.40 6.96 -7.03
CA GLN A 21 -8.25 6.92 -6.13
C GLN A 21 -7.52 5.59 -6.28
N ARG A 22 -6.20 5.63 -6.52
CA ARG A 22 -5.33 4.45 -6.62
C ARG A 22 -4.36 4.44 -5.45
N ILE A 23 -4.30 3.33 -4.74
CA ILE A 23 -3.46 3.16 -3.55
C ILE A 23 -2.67 1.86 -3.70
N LEU A 24 -1.39 1.90 -3.33
CA LEU A 24 -0.51 0.75 -3.25
C LEU A 24 -0.04 0.58 -1.79
N LEU A 25 -0.47 -0.50 -1.16
CA LEU A 25 0.04 -0.93 0.15
C LEU A 25 1.20 -1.90 -0.07
N VAL A 26 2.38 -1.56 0.44
CA VAL A 26 3.58 -2.40 0.32
C VAL A 26 3.91 -3.02 1.66
N PHE A 27 3.67 -4.33 1.81
CA PHE A 27 4.04 -5.08 3.01
C PHE A 27 5.49 -5.53 2.92
N THR A 28 6.29 -5.21 3.93
CA THR A 28 7.74 -5.50 3.94
C THR A 28 8.25 -5.74 5.36
N ASP A 29 9.30 -6.51 5.49
CA ASP A 29 10.15 -6.67 6.68
C ASP A 29 11.25 -5.58 6.76
N GLY A 30 11.20 -4.59 5.86
CA GLY A 30 12.04 -3.39 5.77
C GLY A 30 13.53 -3.64 5.55
N GLU A 31 13.89 -4.85 5.14
CA GLU A 31 15.24 -5.16 4.68
C GLU A 31 15.29 -4.98 3.15
N PRO A 32 16.11 -4.04 2.63
CA PRO A 32 16.39 -4.01 1.19
C PRO A 32 17.13 -5.29 0.85
N SER A 33 16.56 -6.12 -0.03
CA SER A 33 17.10 -7.43 -0.43
C SER A 33 18.38 -7.37 -1.28
N ALA A 34 19.10 -6.24 -1.26
CA ALA A 34 20.43 -6.09 -1.86
C ALA A 34 21.50 -6.29 -0.78
N SER A 35 21.81 -7.55 -0.50
CA SER A 35 22.84 -7.96 0.48
C SER A 35 24.22 -7.33 0.25
N ASP A 36 24.49 -6.86 -0.98
CA ASP A 36 25.80 -6.32 -1.36
C ASP A 36 25.84 -4.79 -1.53
N TYR A 37 24.69 -4.09 -1.52
CA TYR A 37 24.59 -2.63 -1.71
C TYR A 37 23.40 -2.06 -0.92
N HIS A 38 23.52 -2.02 0.42
CA HIS A 38 22.44 -1.55 1.30
C HIS A 38 21.94 -0.13 0.95
N GLU A 39 22.85 0.80 0.61
CA GLU A 39 22.47 2.15 0.20
C GLU A 39 21.84 2.19 -1.21
N GLY A 40 22.33 1.35 -2.13
CA GLY A 40 21.77 1.22 -3.48
C GLY A 40 20.34 0.69 -3.47
N GLY A 41 20.07 -0.35 -2.67
CA GLY A 41 18.72 -0.92 -2.53
C GLY A 41 17.68 0.06 -1.97
N ILE A 42 18.09 0.92 -1.02
CA ILE A 42 17.22 1.99 -0.49
C ILE A 42 16.93 3.03 -1.58
N HIS A 43 17.95 3.49 -2.29
CA HIS A 43 17.80 4.51 -3.33
C HIS A 43 16.90 4.00 -4.47
N ASP A 44 17.16 2.80 -4.98
CA ASP A 44 16.42 2.21 -6.10
C ASP A 44 14.94 2.02 -5.74
N THR A 45 14.67 1.50 -4.54
CA THR A 45 13.29 1.33 -4.05
C THR A 45 12.61 2.68 -3.85
N TYR A 46 13.32 3.68 -3.32
CA TYR A 46 12.80 5.05 -3.22
C TYR A 46 12.43 5.59 -4.60
N GLN A 47 13.30 5.47 -5.61
CA GLN A 47 12.99 5.93 -6.97
C GLN A 47 11.74 5.25 -7.54
N ALA A 48 11.61 3.94 -7.34
CA ALA A 48 10.41 3.21 -7.76
C ALA A 48 9.14 3.73 -7.07
N VAL A 49 9.20 3.97 -5.76
CA VAL A 49 8.08 4.58 -5.00
C VAL A 49 7.73 5.97 -5.53
N GLN A 50 8.73 6.80 -5.82
CA GLN A 50 8.52 8.15 -6.33
C GLN A 50 7.91 8.16 -7.73
N GLU A 51 8.33 7.25 -8.61
CA GLU A 51 7.74 7.11 -9.95
C GLU A 51 6.27 6.71 -9.88
N VAL A 52 5.90 5.77 -9.00
CA VAL A 52 4.51 5.37 -8.77
C VAL A 52 3.68 6.54 -8.21
N ARG A 53 4.24 7.31 -7.26
CA ARG A 53 3.60 8.52 -6.73
C ARG A 53 3.37 9.58 -7.79
N ARG A 54 4.32 9.77 -8.72
CA ARG A 54 4.21 10.70 -9.85
C ARG A 54 3.04 10.35 -10.78
N GLN A 55 2.63 9.09 -10.82
CA GLN A 55 1.45 8.62 -11.55
C GLN A 55 0.14 8.85 -10.79
N GLY A 56 0.18 9.51 -9.62
CA GLY A 56 -1.00 9.80 -8.80
C GLY A 56 -1.47 8.61 -7.96
N ILE A 57 -0.59 7.63 -7.70
CA ILE A 57 -0.88 6.45 -6.87
C ILE A 57 -0.32 6.70 -5.47
N GLU A 58 -1.17 6.62 -4.43
CA GLU A 58 -0.74 6.78 -3.05
C GLU A 58 0.01 5.51 -2.59
N VAL A 59 1.32 5.60 -2.35
CA VAL A 59 2.13 4.47 -1.88
C VAL A 59 2.34 4.54 -0.38
N ILE A 60 1.97 3.47 0.33
CA ILE A 60 2.09 3.35 1.78
C ILE A 60 2.88 2.08 2.13
N GLY A 61 4.01 2.24 2.79
CA GLY A 61 4.78 1.12 3.32
C GLY A 61 4.17 0.61 4.62
N VAL A 62 3.97 -0.70 4.74
CA VAL A 62 3.50 -1.37 5.95
C VAL A 62 4.59 -2.34 6.38
N PHE A 63 5.30 -1.98 7.45
CA PHE A 63 6.36 -2.79 7.98
C PHE A 63 5.83 -3.80 8.99
N LEU A 64 6.10 -5.08 8.74
CA LEU A 64 5.76 -6.18 9.63
C LEU A 64 7.02 -6.54 10.42
N ALA A 65 7.08 -6.10 11.68
CA ALA A 65 8.19 -6.44 12.54
C ALA A 65 8.02 -7.87 13.10
N SER A 66 9.16 -8.52 13.34
CA SER A 66 9.23 -9.79 14.06
C SER A 66 9.66 -9.59 15.51
N GLY A 67 9.26 -8.48 16.14
CA GLY A 67 9.68 -8.09 17.49
C GLY A 67 10.18 -6.63 17.58
N GLU A 68 11.31 -6.41 18.24
CA GLU A 68 11.89 -5.08 18.36
C GLU A 68 12.28 -4.51 16.99
N VAL A 69 11.75 -3.32 16.68
CA VAL A 69 12.09 -2.60 15.46
C VAL A 69 13.38 -1.83 15.69
N HIS A 70 14.44 -2.25 15.01
CA HIS A 70 15.72 -1.56 15.08
C HIS A 70 15.67 -0.19 14.39
N GLU A 71 16.51 0.73 14.88
CA GLU A 71 16.58 2.10 14.35
C GLU A 71 16.98 2.12 12.87
N THR A 72 17.84 1.19 12.45
CA THR A 72 18.24 1.01 11.05
C THR A 72 17.03 0.69 10.17
N GLN A 73 16.16 -0.23 10.58
CA GLN A 73 14.94 -0.58 9.84
C GLN A 73 13.97 0.61 9.75
N ARG A 74 13.81 1.38 10.84
CA ARG A 74 12.99 2.62 10.83
C ARG A 74 13.54 3.66 9.87
N ASN A 75 14.85 3.85 9.86
CA ASN A 75 15.52 4.79 8.97
C ASN A 75 15.36 4.38 7.51
N THR A 76 15.54 3.09 7.20
CA THR A 76 15.31 2.55 5.86
C THR A 76 13.87 2.82 5.39
N LEU A 77 12.86 2.52 6.19
CA LEU A 77 11.46 2.80 5.86
C LEU A 77 11.20 4.29 5.64
N THR A 78 11.76 5.14 6.50
CA THR A 78 11.62 6.58 6.39
C THR A 78 12.27 7.11 5.11
N ASN A 79 13.42 6.57 4.73
CA ASN A 79 14.12 6.93 3.51
C ASN A 79 13.37 6.49 2.24
N ILE A 80 12.69 5.34 2.27
CA ILE A 80 11.95 4.82 1.11
C ILE A 80 10.54 5.43 1.01
N TYR A 81 9.76 5.39 2.08
CA TYR A 81 8.34 5.72 2.05
C TYR A 81 8.03 7.08 2.68
N GLY A 82 8.98 7.71 3.38
CA GLY A 82 8.77 8.97 4.09
C GLY A 82 7.67 8.85 5.14
N ARG A 83 6.79 9.86 5.19
CA ARG A 83 5.67 9.94 6.14
C ARG A 83 4.52 8.97 5.84
N GLN A 84 4.54 8.31 4.69
CA GLN A 84 3.51 7.34 4.30
C GLN A 84 3.99 5.92 4.62
N SER A 85 4.30 5.68 5.88
CA SER A 85 4.70 4.38 6.40
C SER A 85 3.96 4.07 7.69
N VAL A 86 3.73 2.79 7.94
CA VAL A 86 3.13 2.26 9.17
C VAL A 86 4.02 1.12 9.66
N VAL A 87 4.40 1.18 10.93
CA VAL A 87 5.19 0.13 11.59
C VAL A 87 4.25 -0.69 12.46
N VAL A 88 4.17 -1.99 12.17
CA VAL A 88 3.35 -2.95 12.90
C VAL A 88 4.31 -3.85 13.71
N PRO A 89 4.31 -3.76 15.05
CA PRO A 89 5.25 -4.50 15.89
C PRO A 89 5.11 -6.03 15.81
N HIS A 90 3.89 -6.50 15.59
CA HIS A 90 3.56 -7.92 15.53
C HIS A 90 2.46 -8.15 14.49
N VAL A 91 2.59 -9.21 13.68
CA VAL A 91 1.65 -9.50 12.58
C VAL A 91 0.21 -9.70 13.09
N GLU A 92 0.04 -10.19 14.32
CA GLU A 92 -1.24 -10.35 14.99
C GLU A 92 -1.97 -9.02 15.19
N GLN A 93 -1.23 -7.92 15.29
CA GLN A 93 -1.77 -6.56 15.44
C GLN A 93 -2.05 -5.90 14.09
N LEU A 94 -1.76 -6.55 12.96
CA LEU A 94 -1.89 -5.95 11.63
C LEU A 94 -3.29 -5.36 11.38
N ALA A 95 -4.33 -6.07 11.82
CA ALA A 95 -5.71 -5.59 11.70
C ALA A 95 -5.97 -4.29 12.47
N ASP A 96 -5.38 -4.14 13.65
CA ASP A 96 -5.53 -2.96 14.50
C ASP A 96 -4.93 -1.71 13.85
N TYR A 97 -3.85 -1.87 13.09
CA TYR A 97 -3.19 -0.79 12.36
C TYR A 97 -3.82 -0.53 10.98
N LEU A 98 -4.19 -1.58 10.25
CA LEU A 98 -4.77 -1.45 8.91
C LEU A 98 -6.20 -0.96 8.93
N THR A 99 -7.02 -1.34 9.92
CA THR A 99 -8.42 -0.92 9.98
C THR A 99 -8.58 0.61 10.00
N PRO A 100 -7.93 1.37 10.90
CA PRO A 100 -8.01 2.83 10.87
C PRO A 100 -7.34 3.43 9.62
N LEU A 101 -6.27 2.82 9.10
CA LEU A 101 -5.62 3.26 7.86
C LEU A 101 -6.59 3.17 6.67
N ILE A 102 -7.18 2.00 6.45
CA ILE A 102 -8.14 1.75 5.38
C ILE A 102 -9.36 2.66 5.55
N ARG A 103 -9.89 2.83 6.76
CA ARG A 103 -10.98 3.78 7.02
C ARG A 103 -10.62 5.20 6.57
N ARG A 104 -9.43 5.68 6.92
CA ARG A 104 -8.95 7.00 6.48
C ARG A 104 -8.85 7.09 4.96
N LEU A 105 -8.34 6.06 4.31
CA LEU A 105 -8.18 6.01 2.85
C LEU A 105 -9.51 5.99 2.12
N LEU A 106 -10.50 5.26 2.64
CA LEU A 106 -11.87 5.24 2.10
C LEU A 106 -12.56 6.59 2.26
N LEU A 107 -12.40 7.26 3.40
CA LEU A 107 -12.98 8.59 3.63
C LEU A 107 -12.37 9.68 2.73
N LYS A 108 -11.08 9.56 2.39
CA LYS A 108 -10.44 10.42 1.39
C LYS A 108 -11.05 10.22 0.00
N ALA A 109 -11.38 8.98 -0.38
CA ALA A 109 -11.90 8.68 -1.71
C ALA A 109 -13.34 9.18 -1.97
N ILE A 110 -14.05 9.64 -0.93
CA ILE A 110 -15.42 10.16 -1.01
C ILE A 110 -15.44 11.68 -1.30
N HIS A 111 -14.32 12.38 -1.12
CA HIS A 111 -14.19 13.82 -1.36
C HIS A 111 -13.32 14.09 -2.59
#